data_AF-A0A061P8Y4-F1
#
_entry.id   AF-A0A061P8Y4-F1
#
_cell.length_a   1.000
_cell.length_b   1.000
_cell.length_c   1.000
_cell.angle_alpha   90.00
_cell.angle_beta   90.00
_cell.angle_gamma   90.00
#
_symmetry.space_group_name_H-M   'P 1'
#
loop_
_entity.id
_entity.type
_entity.pdbx_description
1 polymer ?
#
loop_
_entity_poly.entity_id
_entity_poly.type
_entity_poly.pdbx_seq_one_letter_code
_entity_poly.pdbx_strand_id
1 'polypeptide(L)' 'MKRIDKFKIICFACNTEVIVSVKDARSLIDESFNCPVCKENLSSDVHKTVRSVHKINQELEDLNELENEGFISLRV' A
#
# COMPACT_ATOMS: atom_id res chain seq x y z
N MET A 1 -10.88 12.49 -3.98
CA MET A 1 -9.85 11.71 -4.71
C MET A 1 -9.91 10.22 -4.36
N LYS A 2 -9.51 9.31 -5.26
CA LYS A 2 -9.50 7.85 -4.99
C LYS A 2 -8.25 7.45 -4.21
N ARG A 3 -8.40 6.72 -3.10
CA ARG A 3 -7.31 6.15 -2.31
C ARG A 3 -6.89 4.78 -2.84
N ILE A 4 -5.69 4.35 -2.49
CA ILE A 4 -5.23 2.97 -2.71
C ILE A 4 -5.69 2.11 -1.54
N ASP A 5 -6.58 1.15 -1.80
CA ASP A 5 -7.14 0.24 -0.77
C ASP A 5 -6.44 -1.12 -0.68
N LYS A 6 -5.77 -1.53 -1.76
CA LYS A 6 -5.08 -2.81 -1.90
C LYS A 6 -3.94 -2.73 -2.89
N PHE A 7 -2.93 -3.58 -2.71
CA PHE A 7 -1.82 -3.76 -3.65
C PHE A 7 -1.50 -5.24 -3.83
N LYS A 8 -0.74 -5.54 -4.88
CA LYS A 8 -0.31 -6.89 -5.23
C LYS A 8 1.19 -7.04 -5.02
N ILE A 9 1.60 -8.19 -4.49
CA ILE A 9 3.01 -8.61 -4.42
C ILE A 9 3.13 -9.99 -5.03
N ILE A 10 4.16 -10.19 -5.84
CA ILE A 10 4.48 -11.49 -6.42
C ILE A 10 5.52 -12.16 -5.52
N CYS A 11 5.20 -13.35 -5.01
CA CYS A 11 6.17 -14.14 -4.28
C CYS A 11 7.28 -14.63 -5.21
N PHE A 12 8.54 -14.24 -4.97
CA PHE A 12 9.66 -14.63 -5.82
C PHE A 12 9.98 -16.14 -5.81
N ALA A 13 9.59 -16.86 -4.75
CA ALA A 13 9.87 -18.29 -4.62
C ALA A 13 8.87 -19.18 -5.36
N CYS A 14 7.58 -18.83 -5.38
CA CYS A 14 6.53 -19.66 -5.97
C CYS A 14 5.68 -18.95 -7.04
N ASN A 15 6.04 -17.72 -7.42
CA ASN A 15 5.32 -16.87 -8.38
C ASN A 15 3.82 -16.67 -8.08
N THR A 16 3.41 -16.87 -6.83
CA THR A 16 2.02 -16.62 -6.41
C THR A 16 1.79 -15.13 -6.25
N GLU A 17 0.71 -14.61 -6.84
CA GLU A 17 0.21 -13.27 -6.56
C GLU A 17 -0.48 -13.23 -5.19
N VAL A 18 0.00 -12.35 -4.31
CA VAL A 18 -0.58 -12.11 -3.00
C VAL A 18 -1.19 -10.72 -2.99
N ILE A 19 -2.49 -10.64 -2.72
CA ILE A 19 -3.22 -9.38 -2.61
C ILE A 19 -3.25 -8.98 -1.14
N VAL A 20 -2.76 -7.79 -0.83
CA VAL A 20 -2.70 -7.25 0.54
C VAL A 20 -3.57 -6.00 0.61
N SER A 21 -4.48 -5.94 1.59
CA SER A 21 -5.24 -4.72 1.88
C SER A 21 -4.37 -3.74 2.66
N VAL A 22 -4.53 -2.45 2.40
CA VAL A 22 -3.83 -1.38 3.13
C VAL A 22 -4.26 -1.34 4.61
N LYS A 23 -5.45 -1.84 4.95
CA LYS A 23 -5.90 -1.95 6.34
C LYS A 23 -5.05 -2.96 7.12
N ASP A 24 -4.85 -4.13 6.54
CA ASP A 24 -4.07 -5.22 7.14
C ASP A 24 -2.56 -4.93 7.07
N ALA A 25 -2.14 -4.21 6.02
CA ALA A 25 -0.76 -3.79 5.82
C ALA A 25 -0.15 -3.02 6.98
N ARG A 26 -0.95 -2.24 7.74
CA ARG A 26 -0.43 -1.49 8.91
C ARG A 26 0.07 -2.43 10.00
N SER A 27 -0.70 -3.48 10.32
CA SER A 27 -0.24 -4.54 11.23
C SER A 27 0.93 -5.33 10.67
N LEU A 28 1.04 -5.43 9.35
CA LEU A 28 2.15 -6.14 8.70
C LEU A 28 3.49 -5.39 8.74
N ILE A 29 3.54 -4.11 9.11
CA ILE A 29 4.82 -3.38 9.26
C ILE A 29 5.61 -3.92 10.48
N ASP A 30 4.90 -4.29 11.54
CA ASP A 30 5.50 -4.73 12.80
C ASP A 30 5.64 -6.26 12.90
N GLU A 31 5.07 -6.99 11.93
CA GLU A 31 5.06 -8.45 11.89
C GLU A 31 5.77 -9.00 10.64
N SER A 32 6.22 -10.25 10.73
CA SER A 32 6.74 -10.98 9.59
C SER A 32 5.59 -11.38 8.65
N PHE A 33 5.68 -10.99 7.38
CA PHE A 33 4.73 -11.43 6.35
C PHE A 33 5.32 -12.59 5.53
N ASN A 34 4.64 -13.73 5.58
CA ASN A 34 5.01 -14.91 4.82
C ASN A 34 4.01 -15.17 3.69
N CYS A 35 4.51 -15.64 2.55
CA CYS A 35 3.67 -16.07 1.44
C CYS A 35 2.68 -17.14 1.93
N PRO A 36 1.38 -17.01 1.65
CA PRO A 36 0.38 -17.97 2.12
C PRO A 36 0.60 -19.38 1.56
N VAL A 37 1.21 -19.49 0.38
CA VAL A 37 1.44 -20.74 -0.36
C VAL A 37 2.74 -21.43 0.06
N CYS A 38 3.89 -20.82 -0.20
CA CYS A 38 5.20 -21.46 0.05
C CYS A 38 5.84 -21.11 1.40
N LYS A 39 5.20 -20.24 2.20
CA LYS A 39 5.72 -19.74 3.49
C LYS A 39 7.02 -18.93 3.41
N GLU A 40 7.48 -18.58 2.21
CA GLU A 40 8.63 -17.71 2.01
C GLU A 40 8.40 -16.34 2.66
N ASN A 41 9.44 -15.77 3.26
CA ASN A 41 9.36 -14.46 3.90
C ASN A 41 9.36 -13.35 2.83
N LEU A 42 8.28 -12.58 2.79
CA LEU A 42 8.09 -11.45 1.86
C LEU A 42 8.05 -10.10 2.59
N SER A 43 8.43 -10.06 3.86
CA SER A 43 8.30 -8.88 4.73
C SER A 43 8.99 -7.65 4.15
N SER A 44 10.19 -7.82 3.58
CA SER A 44 10.93 -6.67 3.01
C SER A 44 10.18 -5.99 1.87
N ASP A 45 9.61 -6.77 0.95
CA ASP A 45 8.87 -6.25 -0.19
C ASP A 45 7.55 -5.64 0.26
N VAL A 46 6.84 -6.33 1.16
CA VAL A 46 5.59 -5.83 1.76
C VAL A 46 5.84 -4.51 2.46
N HIS A 47 6.82 -4.43 3.36
CA HIS A 47 7.12 -3.21 4.12
C HIS A 47 7.45 -2.03 3.21
N LYS A 48 8.24 -2.25 2.14
CA LYS A 48 8.55 -1.21 1.16
C LYS A 48 7.29 -0.73 0.44
N THR A 49 6.49 -1.66 -0.09
CA THR A 49 5.25 -1.31 -0.80
C THR A 49 4.25 -0.62 0.10
N VAL A 50 4.08 -1.09 1.35
CA VAL A 50 3.19 -0.49 2.34
C VAL A 50 3.59 0.95 2.65
N ARG A 51 4.89 1.24 2.84
CA ARG A 51 5.37 2.61 3.05
C ARG A 51 5.08 3.51 1.85
N SER A 52 5.33 3.02 0.63
CA SER A 52 5.02 3.77 -0.59
C SER A 52 3.53 4.05 -0.73
N VAL A 53 2.68 3.05 -0.51
CA VAL A 53 1.22 3.21 -0.56
C VAL A 53 0.71 4.16 0.52
N HIS A 54 1.26 4.08 1.74
CA HIS A 54 0.93 4.99 2.82
C HIS A 54 1.27 6.44 2.47
N LYS A 55 2.47 6.67 1.93
CA LYS A 55 2.92 7.99 1.49
C LYS A 55 2.02 8.55 0.38
N ILE A 56 1.69 7.75 -0.63
CA ILE A 56 0.79 8.17 -1.71
C ILE A 56 -0.59 8.53 -1.15
N ASN A 57 -1.15 7.71 -0.27
CA ASN A 57 -2.44 8.00 0.34
C ASN A 57 -2.42 9.30 1.16
N GLN A 58 -1.33 9.59 1.85
CA GLN A 58 -1.15 10.85 2.59
C GLN A 58 -1.05 12.05 1.62
N GLU A 59 -0.22 11.97 0.58
CA GLU A 59 -0.12 13.04 -0.42
C GLU A 59 -1.46 13.30 -1.13
N LEU A 60 -2.28 12.26 -1.35
CA LEU A 60 -3.64 12.40 -1.87
C LEU A 60 -4.60 13.07 -0.88
N GLU A 61 -4.41 12.88 0.43
CA GLU A 61 -5.16 13.58 1.47
C GLU A 61 -4.78 15.06 1.50
N ASP A 62 -3.48 15.37 1.52
CA ASP A 62 -2.96 16.74 1.52
C ASP A 62 -3.45 17.53 0.29
N LEU A 63 -3.42 16.91 -0.89
CA LEU A 63 -3.95 17.51 -2.12
C LEU A 63 -5.46 17.77 -2.04
N ASN A 64 -6.21 16.85 -1.44
CA ASN A 64 -7.65 16.98 -1.27
C ASN A 64 -7.99 18.11 -0.28
N GLU A 65 -7.16 18.35 0.74
CA GLU A 65 -7.29 19.51 1.64
C GLU A 65 -7.04 20.82 0.89
N LEU A 66 -5.95 20.91 0.12
CA LEU A 66 -5.64 22.10 -0.68
C LEU A 66 -6.71 22.43 -1.72
N GLU A 67 -7.34 21.41 -2.32
CA GLU A 67 -8.46 21.59 -3.25
C GLU A 67 -9.70 22.13 -2.52
N ASN A 68 -10.04 21.59 -1.35
CA ASN A 68 -11.19 22.04 -0.56
C ASN A 68 -11.02 23.47 -0.02
N GLU A 69 -9.78 23.86 0.30
CA GLU A 69 -9.44 25.23 0.71
C GLU A 69 -9.36 26.20 -0.48
N GLY A 70 -9.47 25.71 -1.72
CA GLY A 70 -9.48 26.51 -2.94
C GLY A 70 -8.10 26.97 -3.41
N PHE A 71 -7.01 26.44 -2.83
CA PHE A 71 -5.64 26.75 -3.27
C PHE A 71 -5.30 26.14 -4.62
N ILE A 72 -5.91 25.00 -4.96
CA ILE A 72 -5.73 24.31 -6.23
C ILE A 72 -7.09 23.87 -6.79
N SER A 73 -7.17 23.71 -8.11
CA SER A 73 -8.30 23.08 -8.79
C SER A 73 -7.78 21.94 -9.65
N LEU A 74 -8.05 20.71 -9.23
CA LEU A 74 -7.61 19.51 -9.93
C LEU A 74 -8.74 19.03 -10.83
N ARG A 75 -8.54 19.08 -12.16
CA ARG A 75 -9.43 18.39 -13.10
C ARG A 75 -8.94 16.94 -13.24
N VAL A 76 -9.57 16.02 -12.52
CA VAL A 76 -9.29 14.57 -12.60
C VAL A 76 -10.44 13.84 -13.27
#